data_AF-A0A0C2CXL7-F1
#
_entry.id   AF-A0A0C2CXL7-F1
#
_cell.length_a   1.000
_cell.length_b   1.000
_cell.length_c   1.000
_cell.angle_alpha   90.00
_cell.angle_beta   90.00
_cell.angle_gamma   90.00
#
_symmetry.space_group_name_H-M   'P 1'
#
loop_
_entity.id
_entity.type
_entity.pdbx_description
1 polymer ?
#
loop_
_entity_poly.entity_id
_entity_poly.type
_entity_poly.pdbx_seq_one_letter_code
_entity_poly.pdbx_strand_id
1 'polypeptide(L)'
;MSLETSTLIQVVTDMESKKTHRRIRKKIWISPDGMSSNEIDYFCISRKWRTSLCDARAYRGADVGSDHHLVRATLKLRLKQQKPLTITKPFAIEKLKDPVVANSFILELRNRSKLLRNTNDIEENWIDIETVANNYAKKIIGRR
;
A
#
# COMPACT_ATOMS: atom_id res chain seq x y z
N MET A 1 5.32 -9.95 -35.06
CA MET A 1 5.86 -8.69 -34.51
C MET A 1 4.74 -7.66 -34.57
N SER A 2 3.85 -7.50 -33.60
CA SER A 2 4.05 -7.20 -32.17
C SER A 2 4.96 -6.00 -31.93
N LEU A 3 4.34 -4.82 -31.77
CA LEU A 3 4.65 -3.77 -30.80
C LEU A 3 3.28 -3.13 -30.45
N GLU A 4 2.56 -3.66 -29.47
CA GLU A 4 2.54 -3.25 -28.06
C GLU A 4 2.18 -1.77 -27.80
N THR A 5 0.91 -1.61 -27.38
CA THR A 5 0.41 -0.80 -26.26
C THR A 5 0.71 0.70 -26.22
N SER A 6 -0.24 1.50 -26.70
CA SER A 6 -0.54 2.80 -26.10
C SER A 6 -1.83 2.68 -25.27
N THR A 7 -1.66 2.43 -23.98
CA THR A 7 -2.78 2.43 -23.02
C THR A 7 -3.18 3.89 -22.79
N LEU A 8 -4.12 4.38 -23.60
CA LEU A 8 -4.77 5.66 -23.35
C LEU A 8 -5.44 5.60 -21.96
N ILE A 9 -4.85 6.29 -20.99
CA ILE A 9 -5.55 6.73 -19.78
C ILE A 9 -6.61 7.70 -20.28
N GLN A 10 -7.82 7.17 -20.56
CA GLN A 10 -8.98 8.04 -20.62
C GLN A 10 -9.16 8.60 -19.22
N VAL A 11 -8.69 9.83 -19.01
CA VAL A 11 -9.27 10.74 -18.01
C VAL A 11 -10.76 10.61 -18.21
N VAL A 12 -11.46 10.00 -17.25
CA VAL A 12 -12.91 9.82 -17.34
C VAL A 12 -13.48 11.22 -17.30
N THR A 13 -13.77 11.72 -18.50
CA THR A 13 -14.53 12.92 -18.74
C THR A 13 -15.89 12.75 -18.10
N ASP A 14 -16.21 13.72 -17.27
CA ASP A 14 -17.50 13.94 -16.63
C ASP A 14 -17.84 12.92 -15.52
N MET A 15 -18.58 13.40 -14.52
CA MET A 15 -19.29 12.58 -13.54
C MET A 15 -20.39 11.75 -14.21
N GLU A 16 -20.07 11.03 -15.28
CA GLU A 16 -20.91 10.02 -15.91
C GLU A 16 -20.79 8.70 -15.14
N SER A 17 -21.11 8.79 -13.85
CA SER A 17 -21.65 7.62 -13.17
C SER A 17 -22.92 7.17 -13.91
N LYS A 18 -23.38 5.94 -13.67
CA LYS A 18 -24.68 5.48 -14.22
C LYS A 18 -25.84 6.43 -13.90
N LYS A 19 -25.69 7.29 -12.90
CA LYS A 19 -26.65 8.33 -12.54
C LYS A 19 -26.29 9.66 -13.18
N THR A 20 -27.24 10.22 -13.90
CA THR A 20 -27.17 11.58 -14.41
C THR A 20 -27.47 12.56 -13.27
N HIS A 21 -26.55 13.50 -13.03
CA HIS A 21 -26.72 14.54 -12.02
C HIS A 21 -27.01 15.89 -12.66
N ARG A 22 -27.87 16.69 -12.01
CA ARG A 22 -28.09 18.10 -12.38
C ARG A 22 -26.75 18.83 -12.36
N ARG A 23 -26.46 19.67 -13.36
CA ARG A 23 -25.20 20.44 -13.48
C ARG A 23 -24.77 21.15 -12.18
N ILE A 24 -25.72 21.69 -11.42
CA ILE A 24 -25.45 22.33 -10.12
C ILE A 24 -24.77 21.37 -9.12
N ARG A 25 -25.08 20.08 -9.16
CA ARG A 25 -24.49 19.04 -8.28
C ARG A 25 -23.11 18.56 -8.74
N LYS A 26 -22.66 19.01 -9.91
CA LYS A 26 -21.33 18.70 -10.45
C LYS A 26 -20.27 19.73 -10.05
N LYS A 27 -20.70 20.94 -9.68
CA LYS A 27 -19.80 21.97 -9.17
C LYS A 27 -19.29 21.59 -7.77
N ILE A 28 -17.97 21.61 -7.60
CA ILE A 28 -17.29 21.13 -6.40
C ILE A 28 -16.52 22.26 -5.73
N TRP A 29 -15.99 23.22 -6.48
CA TRP A 29 -15.33 24.39 -5.94
C TRP A 29 -16.23 25.62 -6.03
N ILE A 30 -16.19 26.47 -5.00
CA ILE A 30 -16.87 27.78 -4.95
C ILE A 30 -15.79 28.83 -4.71
N SER A 31 -15.77 29.92 -5.47
CA SER A 31 -14.82 30.99 -5.23
C SER A 31 -15.03 31.64 -3.85
N PRO A 32 -13.99 32.25 -3.25
CA PRO A 32 -14.11 32.92 -1.95
C PRO A 32 -15.17 34.03 -1.92
N ASP A 33 -15.45 34.66 -3.06
CA ASP A 33 -16.50 35.67 -3.21
C ASP A 33 -17.92 35.08 -3.36
N GLY A 34 -18.05 33.76 -3.43
CA GLY A 34 -19.32 33.03 -3.60
C GLY A 34 -19.95 33.15 -4.99
N MET A 35 -19.34 33.89 -5.91
CA MET A 35 -19.95 34.25 -7.20
C MET A 35 -19.71 33.19 -8.28
N SER A 36 -18.56 32.52 -8.23
CA SER A 36 -18.12 31.55 -9.21
C SER A 36 -18.07 30.15 -8.62
N SER A 37 -18.27 29.16 -9.49
CA SER A 37 -18.19 27.76 -9.07
C SER A 37 -17.82 26.86 -10.24
N ASN A 38 -16.88 25.94 -9.99
CA ASN A 38 -16.19 25.15 -11.00
C ASN A 38 -16.17 23.65 -10.65
N GLU A 39 -15.82 22.83 -11.65
CA GLU A 39 -15.61 21.38 -11.53
C GLU A 39 -14.11 21.12 -11.71
N ILE A 40 -13.33 21.15 -10.62
CA ILE A 40 -11.86 21.00 -10.67
C ILE A 40 -11.35 19.73 -9.97
N ASP A 41 -12.23 19.02 -9.28
CA ASP A 41 -11.92 17.78 -8.56
C ASP A 41 -12.48 16.57 -9.31
N TYR A 42 -11.65 15.53 -9.48
CA TYR A 42 -11.99 14.37 -10.29
C TYR A 42 -11.62 13.05 -9.60
N PHE A 43 -12.43 12.02 -9.83
CA PHE A 43 -12.08 10.64 -9.54
C PHE A 43 -11.66 9.92 -10.81
N CYS A 44 -10.39 9.50 -10.87
CA CYS A 44 -9.90 8.68 -11.96
C CYS A 44 -10.10 7.20 -11.66
N ILE A 45 -10.81 6.50 -12.55
CA ILE A 45 -10.98 5.05 -12.49
C ILE A 45 -10.55 4.41 -13.80
N SER A 46 -9.82 3.29 -13.72
CA SER A 46 -9.43 2.55 -14.93
C SER A 46 -10.68 2.10 -15.70
N ARG A 47 -10.61 2.16 -17.04
CA ARG A 47 -11.69 1.77 -17.96
C ARG A 47 -12.27 0.40 -17.66
N LYS A 48 -11.43 -0.54 -17.20
CA LYS A 48 -11.83 -1.90 -16.77
C LYS A 48 -12.90 -1.89 -15.66
N TRP A 49 -12.85 -0.89 -14.78
CA TRP A 49 -13.72 -0.80 -13.61
C TRP A 49 -14.83 0.25 -13.75
N ARG A 50 -14.97 0.88 -14.94
CA ARG A 50 -15.99 1.92 -15.17
C ARG A 50 -17.40 1.45 -14.80
N THR A 51 -17.74 0.20 -15.10
CA THR A 51 -19.07 -0.37 -14.80
C THR A 51 -19.34 -0.58 -13.31
N SER A 52 -18.27 -0.57 -12.50
CA SER A 52 -18.33 -0.66 -11.04
C SER A 52 -18.67 0.69 -10.39
N LEU A 53 -18.47 1.82 -11.08
CA LEU A 53 -18.86 3.14 -10.60
C LEU A 53 -20.39 3.28 -10.65
N CYS A 54 -21.04 3.29 -9.48
CA CYS A 54 -22.48 3.39 -9.36
C CYS A 54 -22.97 4.84 -9.32
N ASP A 55 -22.24 5.70 -8.62
CA ASP A 55 -22.60 7.10 -8.38
C ASP A 55 -21.33 7.93 -8.14
N ALA A 56 -21.27 9.15 -8.64
CA ALA A 56 -20.23 10.13 -8.34
C ALA A 56 -20.88 11.51 -8.23
N ARG A 57 -20.71 12.19 -7.10
CA ARG A 57 -21.37 13.48 -6.85
C ARG A 57 -20.63 14.33 -5.83
N ALA A 58 -20.81 15.65 -5.90
CA ALA A 58 -20.44 16.55 -4.82
C ALA A 58 -21.33 16.28 -3.58
N TYR A 59 -20.70 16.23 -2.42
CA TYR A 59 -21.29 16.01 -1.11
C TYR A 59 -21.39 17.33 -0.36
N ARG A 60 -22.40 18.12 -0.73
CA ARG A 60 -22.66 19.48 -0.25
C ARG A 60 -23.22 19.58 1.18
N GLY A 61 -23.50 18.44 1.82
CA GLY A 61 -24.05 18.39 3.18
C GLY A 61 -22.99 18.30 4.28
N ALA A 62 -21.71 18.28 3.92
CA ALA A 62 -20.59 18.32 4.85
C ALA A 62 -19.94 19.70 4.79
N ASP A 63 -19.74 20.31 5.96
CA ASP A 63 -18.88 21.46 6.11
C ASP A 63 -17.45 20.97 6.37
N VAL A 64 -16.51 21.43 5.55
CA VAL A 64 -15.09 21.06 5.61
C VAL A 64 -14.20 22.27 5.91
N GLY A 65 -14.79 23.46 6.09
CA GLY A 65 -14.01 24.69 6.29
C GLY A 65 -13.11 25.04 5.11
N SER A 66 -13.50 24.64 3.89
CA SER A 66 -12.81 24.93 2.63
C SER A 66 -13.83 25.41 1.59
N ASP A 67 -13.32 26.16 0.62
CA ASP A 67 -13.95 26.54 -0.64
C ASP A 67 -14.27 25.34 -1.57
N HIS A 68 -13.84 24.13 -1.20
CA HIS A 68 -14.21 22.88 -1.86
C HIS A 68 -15.33 22.12 -1.12
N HIS A 69 -16.26 21.58 -1.90
CA HIS A 69 -17.15 20.51 -1.47
C HIS A 69 -16.42 19.17 -1.51
N LEU A 70 -16.74 18.27 -0.57
CA LEU A 70 -16.30 16.89 -0.70
C LEU A 70 -16.89 16.26 -1.95
N VAL A 71 -16.15 15.36 -2.59
CA VAL A 71 -16.68 14.53 -3.67
C VAL A 71 -16.81 13.10 -3.14
N ARG A 72 -17.92 12.43 -3.48
CA ARG A 72 -18.16 11.05 -3.07
C ARG A 72 -18.45 10.18 -4.28
N ALA A 73 -17.67 9.12 -4.43
CA ALA A 73 -17.93 8.05 -5.39
C ALA A 73 -18.44 6.80 -4.66
N THR A 74 -19.44 6.13 -5.23
CA THR A 74 -19.96 4.83 -4.77
C THR A 74 -19.58 3.77 -5.79
N LEU A 75 -18.88 2.73 -5.34
CA LEU A 75 -18.36 1.66 -6.18
C LEU A 75 -18.95 0.32 -5.74
N LYS A 76 -19.34 -0.52 -6.69
CA LYS A 76 -19.72 -1.92 -6.45
C LYS A 76 -18.61 -2.84 -6.93
N LEU A 77 -17.79 -3.32 -6.00
CA LEU A 77 -16.63 -4.17 -6.26
C LEU A 77 -16.78 -5.53 -5.58
N ARG A 78 -16.27 -6.59 -6.22
CA ARG A 78 -16.03 -7.89 -5.60
C ARG A 78 -14.54 -8.04 -5.37
N LEU A 79 -14.08 -7.69 -4.17
CA LEU A 79 -12.67 -7.81 -3.79
C LEU A 79 -12.41 -9.20 -3.23
N LYS A 80 -11.30 -9.82 -3.64
CA LYS A 80 -10.78 -10.99 -2.94
C LYS A 80 -10.22 -10.51 -1.61
N GLN A 81 -10.58 -11.19 -0.52
CA GLN A 81 -9.93 -10.95 0.76
C GLN A 81 -8.43 -11.19 0.60
N GLN A 82 -7.63 -10.14 0.76
CA GLN A 82 -6.20 -10.32 0.94
C GLN A 82 -6.02 -10.96 2.31
N LYS A 83 -5.20 -12.02 2.37
CA LYS A 83 -4.71 -12.45 3.68
C LYS A 83 -4.01 -11.23 4.28
N PRO A 84 -4.27 -10.88 5.56
CA PRO A 84 -3.46 -9.86 6.20
C PRO A 84 -2.01 -10.24 5.96
N LEU A 85 -1.19 -9.26 5.56
CA LEU A 85 0.24 -9.50 5.45
C LEU A 85 0.66 -10.17 6.74
N THR A 86 1.30 -11.33 6.65
CA THR A 86 1.82 -12.01 7.82
C THR A 86 2.93 -11.11 8.34
N ILE A 87 2.59 -10.18 9.25
CA ILE A 87 3.56 -9.32 9.88
C ILE A 87 4.41 -10.24 10.72
N THR A 88 5.60 -10.53 10.20
CA THR A 88 6.62 -11.22 10.97
C THR A 88 6.97 -10.30 12.13
N LYS A 89 6.64 -10.74 13.34
CA LYS A 89 7.04 -10.02 14.54
C LYS A 89 8.58 -9.89 14.58
N PRO A 90 9.12 -8.74 15.01
CA PRO A 90 10.56 -8.55 15.10
C PRO A 90 11.17 -9.50 16.13
N PHE A 91 12.46 -9.79 16.00
CA PHE A 91 13.19 -10.54 17.01
C PHE A 91 13.20 -9.80 18.36
N ALA A 92 13.19 -10.54 19.46
CA ALA A 92 13.24 -9.99 20.82
C ALA A 92 14.68 -9.59 21.20
N ILE A 93 15.23 -8.61 20.48
CA ILE A 93 16.63 -8.12 20.62
C ILE A 93 16.91 -7.65 22.05
N GLU A 94 15.90 -7.22 22.79
CA GLU A 94 16.00 -6.89 24.21
C GLU A 94 16.59 -8.00 25.08
N LYS A 95 16.43 -9.28 24.70
CA LYS A 95 17.04 -10.41 25.40
C LYS A 95 18.56 -10.44 25.29
N LEU A 96 19.13 -9.81 24.26
CA LEU A 96 20.60 -9.67 24.12
C LEU A 96 21.19 -8.67 25.13
N LYS A 97 20.37 -7.96 25.91
CA LYS A 97 20.86 -7.17 27.05
C LYS A 97 21.37 -8.04 28.19
N ASP A 98 20.89 -9.28 28.29
CA ASP A 98 21.43 -10.26 29.23
C ASP A 98 22.78 -10.79 28.68
N PRO A 99 23.90 -10.57 29.39
CA PRO A 99 25.22 -11.00 28.93
C PRO A 99 25.31 -12.52 28.76
N VAL A 100 24.54 -13.32 29.51
CA VAL A 100 24.52 -14.78 29.36
C VAL A 100 23.90 -15.17 28.01
N VAL A 101 22.77 -14.55 27.67
CA VAL A 101 22.07 -14.77 26.39
C VAL A 101 22.91 -14.25 25.22
N ALA A 102 23.52 -13.08 25.36
CA ALA A 102 24.39 -12.50 24.34
C ALA A 102 25.61 -13.39 24.05
N ASN A 103 26.29 -13.87 25.09
CA ASN A 103 27.45 -14.74 24.93
C ASN A 103 27.08 -16.09 24.29
N SER A 104 25.94 -16.68 24.69
CA SER A 104 25.42 -17.88 24.05
C SER A 104 25.11 -17.65 22.57
N PHE A 105 24.49 -16.51 22.23
CA PHE A 105 24.20 -16.13 20.85
C PHE A 105 25.47 -16.00 19.99
N ILE A 106 26.49 -15.28 20.49
CA ILE A 106 27.77 -15.08 19.80
C ILE A 106 28.51 -16.42 19.62
N LEU A 107 28.55 -17.25 20.66
CA LEU A 107 29.24 -18.54 20.62
C LEU A 107 28.62 -19.49 19.58
N GLU A 108 27.29 -19.61 19.58
CA GLU A 108 26.57 -20.44 18.62
C GLU A 108 26.73 -19.93 17.19
N LEU A 109 26.63 -18.61 16.98
CA LEU A 109 26.81 -18.00 15.67
C LEU A 109 28.21 -18.29 15.11
N ARG A 110 29.25 -18.15 15.94
CA ARG A 110 30.65 -18.48 15.59
C ARG A 110 30.87 -19.96 15.30
N ASN A 111 30.26 -20.84 16.08
CA ASN A 111 30.41 -22.29 15.88
C ASN A 111 29.78 -22.72 14.57
N ARG A 112 28.62 -22.17 14.22
CA ARG A 112 27.92 -22.54 13.00
C ARG A 112 28.44 -21.85 11.74
N SER A 113 28.98 -20.64 11.87
CA SER A 113 29.60 -19.94 10.74
C SER A 113 30.81 -20.70 10.19
N LYS A 114 31.46 -21.53 10.99
CA LYS A 114 32.53 -22.44 10.53
C LYS A 114 32.06 -23.50 9.53
N LEU A 115 30.75 -23.81 9.50
CA LEU A 115 30.16 -24.78 8.57
C LEU A 115 29.62 -24.13 7.29
N LEU A 116 29.70 -22.80 7.17
CA LEU A 116 29.30 -22.09 5.96
C LEU A 116 30.23 -22.48 4.80
N ARG A 117 29.62 -22.75 3.64
CA ARG A 117 30.38 -23.04 2.43
C ARG A 117 30.91 -21.71 1.89
N ASN A 118 32.19 -21.67 1.54
CA ASN A 118 32.73 -20.53 0.82
C ASN A 118 32.52 -20.79 -0.68
N THR A 119 31.36 -20.39 -1.20
CA THR A 119 31.05 -20.48 -2.64
C THR A 119 31.62 -19.26 -3.36
N ASN A 120 31.90 -19.39 -4.67
CA ASN A 120 32.31 -18.26 -5.51
C ASN A 120 31.14 -17.33 -5.85
N ASP A 121 29.91 -17.71 -5.49
CA ASP A 121 28.71 -16.93 -5.70
C ASP A 121 28.39 -16.12 -4.43
N ILE A 122 28.43 -14.80 -4.56
CA ILE A 122 28.18 -13.86 -3.48
C ILE A 122 26.73 -13.97 -2.99
N GLU A 123 25.77 -14.25 -3.89
CA GLU A 123 24.36 -14.33 -3.53
C GLU A 123 24.07 -15.58 -2.72
N GLU A 124 24.62 -16.73 -3.13
CA GLU A 124 24.49 -17.98 -2.36
C GLU A 124 25.13 -17.84 -0.97
N ASN A 125 26.32 -17.22 -0.90
CA ASN A 125 26.99 -17.00 0.38
C ASN A 125 26.19 -16.06 1.30
N TRP A 126 25.57 -15.02 0.74
CA TRP A 126 24.70 -14.12 1.51
C TRP A 126 23.46 -14.86 2.04
N ILE A 127 22.80 -15.66 1.21
CA ILE A 127 21.62 -16.45 1.60
C ILE A 127 21.97 -17.42 2.74
N ASP A 128 23.13 -18.07 2.67
CA ASP A 128 23.59 -18.98 3.71
C ASP A 128 23.84 -18.25 5.04
N ILE A 129 24.49 -17.09 5.01
CA ILE A 129 24.74 -16.26 6.20
C ILE A 129 23.42 -15.77 6.81
N GLU A 130 22.53 -15.23 5.98
CA GLU A 130 21.22 -14.73 6.40
C GLU A 130 20.39 -15.87 7.03
N THR A 131 20.38 -17.04 6.40
CA THR A 131 19.65 -18.22 6.88
C THR A 131 20.17 -18.69 8.23
N VAL A 132 21.48 -18.79 8.38
CA VAL A 132 22.13 -19.13 9.65
C VAL A 132 21.72 -18.11 10.72
N ALA A 133 21.97 -16.82 10.50
CA ALA A 133 21.68 -15.77 11.48
C ALA A 133 20.21 -15.76 11.91
N ASN A 134 19.26 -15.82 10.97
CA ASN A 134 17.83 -15.79 11.24
C ASN A 134 17.35 -17.02 12.03
N ASN A 135 17.87 -18.21 11.74
CA ASN A 135 17.51 -19.42 12.45
C ASN A 135 17.96 -19.37 13.93
N TYR A 136 19.16 -18.84 14.22
CA TYR A 136 19.62 -18.69 15.61
C TYR A 136 18.93 -17.56 16.34
N ALA A 137 18.70 -16.43 15.69
CA ALA A 137 17.90 -15.36 16.26
C ALA A 137 16.52 -15.89 16.67
N LYS A 138 15.91 -16.73 15.83
CA LYS A 138 14.64 -17.39 16.16
C LYS A 138 14.76 -18.38 17.33
N LYS A 139 15.86 -19.14 17.43
CA LYS A 139 16.09 -20.15 18.48
C LYS A 139 16.38 -19.53 19.85
N ILE A 140 17.25 -18.51 19.90
CA ILE A 140 17.82 -17.99 21.15
C ILE A 140 16.99 -16.83 21.69
N ILE A 141 16.73 -15.83 20.86
CA ILE A 141 15.97 -14.65 21.28
C ILE A 141 14.48 -14.77 20.95
N GLY A 142 14.13 -15.51 19.89
CA GLY A 142 12.75 -15.63 19.45
C GLY A 142 12.20 -14.31 18.92
N ARG A 143 10.89 -14.28 18.67
CA ARG A 143 10.18 -13.07 18.21
C ARG A 143 9.37 -12.48 19.37
N ARG A 144 9.06 -11.19 19.29
CA ARG A 144 8.13 -10.51 20.21
C ARG A 144 6.70 -11.05 20.08
#